data_AF-A0ABD6TG18-F1
#
_entry.id   AF-A0ABD6TG18-F1
#
_cell.length_a   1.000
_cell.length_b   1.000
_cell.length_c   1.000
_cell.angle_alpha   90.00
_cell.angle_beta   90.00
_cell.angle_gamma   90.00
#
_symmetry.space_group_name_H-M   'P 1'
#
loop_
_entity.id
_entity.type
_entity.pdbx_description
1 polymer ?
#
loop_
_entity_poly.entity_id
_entity_poly.type
_entity_poly.pdbx_seq_one_letter_code
_entity_poly.pdbx_strand_id
1 'polypeptide(L)'
;QGYRSSFFITTPFNAPDYAGNKPAGYIISNTKDMARWMGIQMGIVQDIPEIFHRAIEKSHRGDMSVSAVNDMYYAAGWSVNAEQTFIEHTGGNPNFSTEVAILPNERTAICLLSNGANTNINLVLKVKNILNGNLTQSYEISGTQLLDIILSSTTIILCLLAVLLFFLGLRKRKTNEQQPMTKKRTIVTIIFLIATIAQCIMFFAFDWSTILIWQTYSVLTALISSTLLTASITWFVYTHRLDASVRK
;
A
#
# COMPACT_ATOMS: atom_id res chain seq x y z
N GLN A 1 -10.08 -17.12 1.60
CA GLN A 1 -8.69 -16.88 1.17
C GLN A 1 -8.55 -15.43 0.76
N GLY A 2 -7.64 -14.68 1.38
CA GLY A 2 -7.28 -13.32 0.98
C GLY A 2 -6.14 -13.30 -0.04
N TYR A 3 -5.92 -12.14 -0.66
CA TYR A 3 -4.93 -11.92 -1.70
C TYR A 3 -4.24 -10.58 -1.53
N ARG A 4 -2.97 -10.52 -1.96
CA ARG A 4 -2.17 -9.30 -1.94
C ARG A 4 -1.36 -9.14 -3.21
N SER A 5 -1.21 -7.91 -3.66
CA SER A 5 -0.39 -7.57 -4.81
C SER A 5 1.07 -7.39 -4.38
N SER A 6 1.97 -8.06 -5.09
CA SER A 6 3.41 -7.88 -4.98
C SER A 6 4.07 -8.28 -6.30
N PHE A 7 5.07 -7.54 -6.77
CA PHE A 7 5.79 -7.87 -8.00
C PHE A 7 4.87 -8.01 -9.21
N PHE A 8 3.98 -7.03 -9.41
CA PHE A 8 3.05 -6.96 -10.56
C PHE A 8 1.98 -8.06 -10.59
N ILE A 9 1.96 -8.96 -9.59
CA ILE A 9 1.02 -10.09 -9.52
C ILE A 9 0.26 -10.09 -8.20
N THR A 10 -0.91 -10.70 -8.19
CA THR A 10 -1.73 -10.89 -6.99
C THR A 10 -1.63 -12.34 -6.54
N THR A 11 -1.19 -12.57 -5.30
CA THR A 11 -0.95 -13.90 -4.75
C THR A 11 -1.77 -14.15 -3.49
N PRO A 12 -2.13 -15.41 -3.18
CA PRO A 12 -2.81 -15.74 -1.93
C PRO A 12 -2.00 -15.26 -0.72
N PHE A 13 -2.67 -14.60 0.22
CA PHE A 13 -2.08 -14.13 1.47
C PHE A 13 -2.97 -14.54 2.66
N ASN A 14 -2.32 -14.97 3.74
CA ASN A 14 -2.97 -15.38 4.98
C ASN A 14 -2.44 -14.52 6.13
N ALA A 15 -3.10 -13.40 6.37
CA ALA A 15 -2.81 -12.56 7.52
C ALA A 15 -3.00 -13.31 8.86
N PRO A 16 -2.20 -12.98 9.89
CA PRO A 16 -2.38 -13.51 11.23
C PRO A 16 -3.73 -13.09 11.82
N ASP A 17 -4.32 -13.94 12.67
CA ASP A 17 -5.53 -13.58 13.42
C ASP A 17 -5.20 -12.56 14.51
N TYR A 18 -6.02 -11.52 14.59
CA TYR A 18 -5.86 -10.45 15.59
C TYR A 18 -7.18 -10.23 16.32
N ALA A 19 -7.44 -11.11 17.29
CA ALA A 19 -8.72 -11.21 17.98
C ALA A 19 -9.18 -9.91 18.66
N GLY A 20 -8.23 -9.10 19.17
CA GLY A 20 -8.55 -7.82 19.82
C GLY A 20 -9.17 -6.77 18.89
N ASN A 21 -8.99 -6.92 17.57
CA ASN A 21 -9.49 -5.96 16.58
C ASN A 21 -10.77 -6.43 15.88
N LYS A 22 -11.39 -7.51 16.38
CA LYS A 22 -12.62 -8.07 15.80
C LYS A 22 -13.74 -7.04 15.64
N PRO A 23 -14.05 -6.20 16.66
CA PRO A 23 -15.10 -5.20 16.53
C PRO A 23 -14.84 -4.15 15.45
N ALA A 24 -13.57 -3.86 15.14
CA ALA A 24 -13.19 -2.78 14.25
C ALA A 24 -13.06 -3.20 12.78
N GLY A 25 -12.76 -4.47 12.48
CA GLY A 25 -12.45 -4.86 11.09
C GLY A 25 -12.45 -6.34 10.75
N TYR A 26 -12.97 -7.23 11.62
CA TYR A 26 -13.04 -8.67 11.32
C TYR A 26 -14.44 -9.27 11.46
N ILE A 27 -15.49 -8.45 11.32
CA ILE A 27 -16.83 -8.97 11.03
C ILE A 27 -16.82 -9.52 9.60
N ILE A 28 -17.23 -10.77 9.44
CA ILE A 28 -17.31 -11.45 8.15
C ILE A 28 -18.77 -11.49 7.72
N SER A 29 -19.03 -11.10 6.47
CA SER A 29 -20.36 -11.08 5.87
C SER A 29 -20.28 -11.55 4.42
N ASN A 30 -21.44 -11.67 3.77
CA ASN A 30 -21.56 -11.98 2.35
C ASN A 30 -22.51 -10.98 1.67
N THR A 31 -22.62 -11.05 0.35
CA THR A 31 -23.42 -10.10 -0.42
C THR A 31 -24.91 -10.11 -0.10
N LYS A 32 -25.49 -11.25 0.30
CA LYS A 32 -26.90 -11.34 0.69
C LYS A 32 -27.15 -10.62 2.01
N ASP A 33 -26.28 -10.87 2.99
CA ASP A 33 -26.37 -10.23 4.30
C ASP A 33 -26.11 -8.73 4.20
N MET A 34 -25.10 -8.32 3.42
CA MET A 34 -24.82 -6.91 3.16
C MET A 34 -25.96 -6.21 2.40
N ALA A 35 -26.61 -6.87 1.45
CA ALA A 35 -27.77 -6.29 0.76
C ALA A 35 -28.94 -6.05 1.73
N ARG A 36 -29.22 -7.01 2.61
CA ARG A 36 -30.24 -6.84 3.65
C ARG A 36 -29.85 -5.75 4.65
N TRP A 37 -28.61 -5.75 5.11
CA TRP A 37 -28.09 -4.75 6.04
C TRP A 37 -28.15 -3.34 5.44
N MET A 38 -27.76 -3.16 4.17
CA MET A 38 -27.93 -1.87 3.49
C MET A 38 -29.42 -1.49 3.32
N GLY A 39 -30.30 -2.46 3.08
CA GLY A 39 -31.75 -2.24 3.07
C GLY A 39 -32.29 -1.74 4.42
N ILE A 40 -31.73 -2.23 5.54
CA ILE A 40 -31.99 -1.73 6.89
C ILE A 40 -31.46 -0.30 7.04
N GLN A 41 -30.22 -0.03 6.61
CA GLN A 41 -29.62 1.32 6.69
C GLN A 41 -30.41 2.36 5.90
N MET A 42 -30.98 1.98 4.76
CA MET A 42 -31.81 2.85 3.93
C MET A 42 -33.28 2.95 4.39
N GLY A 43 -33.68 2.23 5.44
CA GLY A 43 -35.08 2.18 5.90
C GLY A 43 -36.04 1.49 4.92
N ILE A 44 -35.55 0.66 4.00
CA ILE A 44 -36.40 -0.14 3.09
C ILE A 44 -36.90 -1.40 3.81
N VAL A 45 -36.05 -1.98 4.66
CA VAL A 45 -36.36 -3.15 5.46
C VAL A 45 -36.98 -2.73 6.78
N GLN A 46 -38.24 -3.12 7.00
CA GLN A 46 -39.08 -2.68 8.13
C GLN A 46 -39.34 -3.78 9.16
N ASP A 47 -38.79 -4.98 8.96
CA ASP A 47 -38.94 -6.12 9.86
C ASP A 47 -37.91 -6.08 11.01
N ILE A 48 -37.64 -4.88 11.53
CA ILE A 48 -36.74 -4.65 12.67
C ILE A 48 -37.43 -3.75 13.71
N PRO A 49 -37.08 -3.90 15.00
CA PRO A 49 -37.62 -3.01 16.04
C PRO A 49 -37.35 -1.53 15.78
N GLU A 50 -38.36 -0.69 16.04
CA GLU A 50 -38.32 0.77 15.87
C GLU A 50 -37.13 1.47 16.55
N ILE A 51 -36.63 0.91 17.65
CA ILE A 51 -35.43 1.43 18.32
C ILE A 51 -34.20 1.44 17.40
N PHE A 52 -34.08 0.46 16.50
CA PHE A 52 -32.97 0.37 15.56
C PHE A 52 -33.10 1.38 14.42
N HIS A 53 -34.31 1.68 13.94
CA HIS A 53 -34.53 2.74 12.96
C HIS A 53 -34.01 4.09 13.49
N ARG A 54 -34.37 4.44 14.74
CA ARG A 54 -33.86 5.66 15.39
C ARG A 54 -32.35 5.64 15.61
N ALA A 55 -31.79 4.50 15.98
CA ALA A 55 -30.35 4.36 16.18
C ALA A 55 -29.58 4.55 14.87
N ILE A 56 -30.07 3.98 13.77
CA ILE A 56 -29.51 4.10 12.43
C ILE A 56 -29.55 5.56 11.95
N GLU A 57 -30.71 6.21 12.07
CA GLU A 57 -30.85 7.62 11.69
C GLU A 57 -29.85 8.51 12.45
N LYS A 58 -29.67 8.26 13.76
CA LYS A 58 -28.68 8.96 14.56
C LYS A 58 -27.24 8.62 14.12
N SER A 59 -26.97 7.37 13.72
CA SER A 59 -25.63 6.91 13.33
C SER A 59 -25.11 7.56 12.05
N HIS A 60 -26.00 8.02 11.17
CA HIS A 60 -25.67 8.72 9.93
C HIS A 60 -25.51 10.24 10.09
N ARG A 61 -25.59 10.78 11.31
CA ARG A 61 -25.38 12.21 11.55
C ARG A 61 -23.91 12.48 11.83
N GLY A 62 -23.22 13.08 10.85
CA GLY A 62 -21.84 13.52 11.00
C GLY A 62 -21.67 14.56 12.11
N ASP A 63 -20.55 14.50 12.82
CA ASP A 63 -20.18 15.47 13.84
C ASP A 63 -19.63 16.75 13.18
N MET A 64 -20.51 17.74 13.03
CA MET A 64 -20.17 19.05 12.46
C MET A 64 -19.52 20.01 13.46
N SER A 65 -19.24 19.58 14.70
CA SER A 65 -18.50 20.40 15.66
C SER A 65 -17.01 20.49 15.35
N VAL A 66 -16.51 19.59 14.50
CA VAL A 66 -15.13 19.56 13.99
C VAL A 66 -15.10 19.87 12.50
N SER A 67 -13.94 20.29 12.00
CA SER A 67 -13.76 20.55 10.57
C SER A 67 -13.91 19.26 9.75
N ALA A 68 -14.55 19.38 8.58
CA ALA A 68 -14.62 18.29 7.63
C ALA A 68 -13.22 17.90 7.11
N VAL A 69 -13.06 16.62 6.79
CA VAL A 69 -11.89 16.09 6.09
C VAL A 69 -12.37 15.57 4.74
N ASN A 70 -11.83 16.13 3.65
CA ASN A 70 -12.29 15.84 2.29
C ASN A 70 -13.81 16.02 2.12
N ASP A 71 -14.36 17.10 2.67
CA ASP A 71 -15.80 17.42 2.65
C ASP A 71 -16.72 16.42 3.39
N MET A 72 -16.14 15.53 4.20
CA MET A 72 -16.85 14.54 4.99
C MET A 72 -16.67 14.77 6.50
N TYR A 73 -17.74 14.51 7.26
CA TYR A 73 -17.78 14.48 8.71
C TYR A 73 -17.88 13.04 9.20
N TYR A 74 -17.18 12.73 10.28
CA TYR A 74 -17.28 11.40 10.88
C TYR A 74 -18.52 11.30 11.78
N ALA A 75 -19.21 10.16 11.71
CA ALA A 75 -20.39 9.86 12.51
C ALA A 75 -20.16 8.59 13.36
N ALA A 76 -21.19 7.79 13.64
CA ALA A 76 -21.03 6.55 14.40
C ALA A 76 -20.55 5.40 13.50
N GLY A 77 -19.30 5.48 13.03
CA GLY A 77 -18.72 4.50 12.11
C GLY A 77 -19.10 4.73 10.65
N TRP A 78 -19.25 6.00 10.26
CA TRP A 78 -19.54 6.44 8.89
C TRP A 78 -18.80 7.73 8.59
N SER A 79 -18.43 7.92 7.33
CA SER A 79 -18.11 9.23 6.75
C SER A 79 -19.36 9.76 6.06
N VAL A 80 -19.76 10.99 6.35
CA VAL A 80 -21.01 11.59 5.84
C VAL A 80 -20.76 13.01 5.38
N ASN A 81 -21.21 13.38 4.18
CA ASN A 81 -21.10 14.77 3.72
C ASN A 81 -22.06 15.71 4.47
N ALA A 82 -21.84 17.02 4.37
CA ALA A 82 -22.64 18.03 5.07
C ALA A 82 -24.16 17.89 4.79
N GLU A 83 -24.51 17.58 3.54
CA GLU A 83 -25.90 17.46 3.09
C GLU A 83 -26.53 16.10 3.40
N GLN A 84 -25.78 15.16 3.97
CA GLN A 84 -26.20 13.77 4.23
C GLN A 84 -26.75 13.04 2.99
N THR A 85 -26.28 13.44 1.81
CA THR A 85 -26.65 12.85 0.53
C THR A 85 -25.72 11.71 0.11
N PHE A 86 -24.58 11.60 0.79
CA PHE A 86 -23.58 10.58 0.57
C PHE A 86 -23.01 10.11 1.92
N ILE A 87 -23.19 8.82 2.20
CA ILE A 87 -22.74 8.16 3.43
C ILE A 87 -21.89 6.98 3.01
N GLU A 88 -20.67 6.91 3.52
CA GLU A 88 -19.73 5.86 3.14
C GLU A 88 -18.93 5.30 4.30
N HIS A 89 -18.39 4.09 4.13
CA HIS A 89 -17.37 3.57 5.01
C HIS A 89 -16.48 2.58 4.28
N THR A 90 -15.19 2.92 4.24
CA THR A 90 -14.15 2.01 3.75
C THR A 90 -13.87 0.91 4.76
N GLY A 91 -13.54 -0.29 4.31
CA GLY A 91 -13.07 -1.36 5.18
C GLY A 91 -11.82 -2.00 4.61
N GLY A 92 -10.90 -2.40 5.48
CA GLY A 92 -9.64 -2.96 5.05
C GLY A 92 -8.96 -3.75 6.15
N ASN A 93 -8.39 -4.88 5.77
CA ASN A 93 -7.41 -5.60 6.56
C ASN A 93 -6.32 -6.14 5.62
N PRO A 94 -5.27 -6.79 6.13
CA PRO A 94 -4.17 -7.24 5.29
C PRO A 94 -4.54 -8.25 4.17
N ASN A 95 -5.75 -8.81 4.21
CA ASN A 95 -6.26 -9.81 3.27
C ASN A 95 -7.39 -9.29 2.34
N PHE A 96 -8.19 -8.32 2.81
CA PHE A 96 -9.46 -7.93 2.21
C PHE A 96 -9.61 -6.41 2.17
N SER A 97 -10.35 -5.92 1.17
CA SER A 97 -10.78 -4.52 1.10
C SER A 97 -12.27 -4.46 0.77
N THR A 98 -12.99 -3.54 1.38
CA THR A 98 -14.42 -3.36 1.21
C THR A 98 -14.77 -1.89 1.12
N GLU A 99 -15.92 -1.60 0.54
CA GLU A 99 -16.50 -0.26 0.51
C GLU A 99 -18.01 -0.37 0.61
N VAL A 100 -18.63 0.57 1.32
CA VAL A 100 -20.08 0.73 1.31
C VAL A 100 -20.35 2.20 1.05
N ALA A 101 -21.16 2.49 0.04
CA ALA A 101 -21.69 3.82 -0.21
C ALA A 101 -23.22 3.78 -0.26
N ILE A 102 -23.85 4.72 0.42
CA ILE A 102 -25.30 4.91 0.47
C ILE A 102 -25.60 6.32 -0.05
N LEU A 103 -26.51 6.39 -1.01
CA LEU A 103 -27.02 7.62 -1.61
C LEU A 103 -28.53 7.70 -1.30
N PRO A 104 -28.93 8.26 -0.15
CA PRO A 104 -30.32 8.20 0.32
C PRO A 104 -31.32 8.79 -0.67
N ASN A 105 -30.99 9.94 -1.26
CA ASN A 105 -31.84 10.65 -2.21
C ASN A 105 -32.10 9.84 -3.49
N GLU A 106 -31.14 9.02 -3.88
CA GLU A 106 -31.21 8.17 -5.06
C GLU A 106 -31.73 6.77 -4.74
N ARG A 107 -32.09 6.49 -3.47
CA ARG A 107 -32.50 5.17 -2.97
C ARG A 107 -31.57 4.05 -3.45
N THR A 108 -30.27 4.35 -3.48
CA THR A 108 -29.23 3.45 -4.00
C THR A 108 -28.18 3.24 -2.92
N ALA A 109 -27.82 1.98 -2.71
CA ALA A 109 -26.64 1.62 -1.93
C ALA A 109 -25.81 0.60 -2.71
N ILE A 110 -24.49 0.71 -2.61
CA ILE A 110 -23.53 -0.13 -3.32
C ILE A 110 -22.52 -0.64 -2.29
N CYS A 111 -22.28 -1.94 -2.29
CA CYS A 111 -21.27 -2.57 -1.44
C CYS A 111 -20.28 -3.34 -2.32
N LEU A 112 -18.99 -3.11 -2.07
CA LEU A 112 -17.89 -3.88 -2.60
C LEU A 112 -17.33 -4.79 -1.50
N LEU A 113 -17.25 -6.08 -1.78
CA LEU A 113 -16.52 -7.05 -0.98
C LEU A 113 -15.41 -7.66 -1.83
N SER A 114 -14.15 -7.34 -1.53
CA SER A 114 -13.00 -7.88 -2.26
C SER A 114 -12.11 -8.74 -1.36
N ASN A 115 -11.69 -9.88 -1.90
CA ASN A 115 -10.65 -10.72 -1.32
C ASN A 115 -9.23 -10.30 -1.70
N GLY A 116 -9.04 -9.10 -2.26
CA GLY A 116 -7.74 -8.49 -2.50
C GLY A 116 -7.55 -7.25 -1.62
N ALA A 117 -6.54 -7.24 -0.75
CA ALA A 117 -6.24 -6.09 0.12
C ALA A 117 -5.89 -4.80 -0.65
N ASN A 118 -5.49 -4.93 -1.91
CA ASN A 118 -5.08 -3.83 -2.77
C ASN A 118 -6.12 -3.47 -3.84
N THR A 119 -7.34 -4.02 -3.79
CA THR A 119 -8.39 -3.67 -4.75
C THR A 119 -8.73 -2.19 -4.63
N ASN A 120 -8.95 -1.53 -5.77
CA ASN A 120 -9.38 -0.14 -5.77
C ASN A 120 -10.85 -0.03 -5.33
N ILE A 121 -11.07 0.50 -4.12
CA ILE A 121 -12.41 0.66 -3.53
C ILE A 121 -13.26 1.71 -4.24
N ASN A 122 -12.66 2.64 -4.97
CA ASN A 122 -13.37 3.61 -5.82
C ASN A 122 -14.19 2.95 -6.94
N LEU A 123 -14.03 1.63 -7.14
CA LEU A 123 -14.89 0.83 -7.99
C LEU A 123 -16.38 1.03 -7.66
N VAL A 124 -16.74 1.31 -6.40
CA VAL A 124 -18.13 1.64 -6.01
C VAL A 124 -18.65 2.86 -6.77
N LEU A 125 -17.87 3.93 -6.88
CA LEU A 125 -18.25 5.12 -7.65
C LEU A 125 -18.28 4.84 -9.15
N LYS A 126 -17.40 3.98 -9.66
CA LYS A 126 -17.43 3.55 -11.08
C LYS A 126 -18.71 2.76 -11.38
N VAL A 127 -19.11 1.85 -10.49
CA VAL A 127 -20.39 1.13 -10.61
C VAL A 127 -21.56 2.11 -10.56
N LYS A 128 -21.53 3.11 -9.67
CA LYS A 128 -22.54 4.17 -9.64
C LYS A 128 -22.64 4.92 -10.97
N ASN A 129 -21.51 5.30 -11.57
CA ASN A 129 -21.47 5.95 -12.87
C ASN A 129 -22.08 5.08 -13.99
N ILE A 130 -21.82 3.78 -13.98
CA ILE A 130 -22.43 2.81 -14.90
C ILE A 130 -23.95 2.77 -14.72
N LEU A 131 -24.43 2.71 -13.48
CA LEU A 131 -25.87 2.75 -13.16
C LEU A 131 -26.53 4.06 -13.63
N ASN A 132 -25.78 5.17 -13.65
CA ASN A 132 -26.21 6.46 -14.18
C ASN A 132 -26.09 6.56 -15.73
N GLY A 133 -25.74 5.46 -16.42
CA GLY A 133 -25.68 5.38 -17.88
C GLY A 133 -24.32 5.69 -18.49
N ASN A 134 -23.30 6.02 -17.69
CA ASN A 134 -21.95 6.23 -18.18
C ASN A 134 -21.20 4.90 -18.32
N LEU A 135 -21.21 4.32 -19.50
CA LEU A 135 -20.59 3.02 -19.79
C LEU A 135 -19.09 3.08 -20.17
N THR A 136 -18.47 4.27 -20.16
CA THR A 136 -17.04 4.43 -20.51
C THR A 136 -16.10 4.12 -19.34
N GLN A 137 -16.65 3.70 -18.20
CA GLN A 137 -15.87 3.38 -17.01
C GLN A 137 -14.98 2.16 -17.26
N SER A 138 -13.75 2.23 -16.77
CA SER A 138 -12.80 1.12 -16.76
C SER A 138 -12.21 0.95 -15.36
N TYR A 139 -11.64 -0.22 -15.12
CA TYR A 139 -10.96 -0.50 -13.86
C TYR A 139 -9.67 0.33 -13.77
N GLU A 140 -9.51 1.04 -12.66
CA GLU A 140 -8.29 1.76 -12.30
C GLU A 140 -7.58 1.01 -11.19
N ILE A 141 -6.28 0.78 -11.35
CA ILE A 141 -5.46 0.19 -10.28
C ILE A 141 -5.45 1.08 -9.03
N SER A 142 -5.36 0.47 -7.86
CA SER A 142 -5.28 1.26 -6.61
C SER A 142 -3.90 1.91 -6.45
N GLY A 143 -3.81 2.94 -5.59
CA GLY A 143 -2.53 3.57 -5.25
C GLY A 143 -1.51 2.58 -4.67
N THR A 144 -1.98 1.56 -3.92
CA THR A 144 -1.10 0.51 -3.38
C THR A 144 -0.58 -0.44 -4.48
N GLN A 145 -1.40 -0.75 -5.48
CA GLN A 145 -0.95 -1.49 -6.67
C GLN A 145 0.05 -0.68 -7.50
N LEU A 146 -0.19 0.63 -7.68
CA LEU A 146 0.75 1.51 -8.37
C LEU A 146 2.09 1.59 -7.64
N LEU A 147 2.06 1.73 -6.31
CA LEU A 147 3.27 1.70 -5.48
C LEU A 147 4.04 0.38 -5.65
N ASP A 148 3.33 -0.76 -5.68
CA ASP A 148 3.94 -2.05 -5.96
C ASP A 148 4.66 -2.09 -7.31
N ILE A 149 4.00 -1.63 -8.38
CA ILE A 149 4.56 -1.57 -9.73
C ILE A 149 5.85 -0.72 -9.74
N ILE A 150 5.83 0.46 -9.11
CA ILE A 150 6.98 1.37 -9.03
C ILE A 150 8.13 0.73 -8.27
N LEU A 151 7.87 0.17 -7.09
CA LEU A 151 8.91 -0.43 -6.24
C LEU A 151 9.48 -1.72 -6.84
N SER A 152 8.64 -2.52 -7.51
CA SER A 152 9.06 -3.72 -8.23
C SER A 152 9.96 -3.36 -9.41
N SER A 153 9.55 -2.37 -10.21
CA SER A 153 10.36 -1.86 -11.34
C SER A 153 11.69 -1.31 -10.85
N THR A 154 11.67 -0.54 -9.76
CA THR A 154 12.87 0.00 -9.10
C THR A 154 13.78 -1.14 -8.64
N THR A 155 13.23 -2.16 -7.97
CA THR A 155 13.98 -3.34 -7.52
C THR A 155 14.73 -4.01 -8.69
N ILE A 156 14.05 -4.23 -9.81
CA ILE A 156 14.65 -4.85 -11.00
C ILE A 156 15.82 -4.01 -11.53
N ILE A 157 15.60 -2.70 -11.70
CA ILE A 157 16.62 -1.78 -12.23
C ILE A 157 17.84 -1.73 -11.29
N LEU A 158 17.63 -1.57 -9.98
CA LEU A 158 18.70 -1.48 -9.00
C LEU A 158 19.50 -2.79 -8.91
N CYS A 159 18.84 -3.94 -8.96
CA CYS A 159 19.50 -5.24 -9.00
C CYS A 159 20.38 -5.41 -10.25
N LEU A 160 19.87 -5.06 -11.44
CA LEU A 160 20.64 -5.14 -12.69
C LEU A 160 21.88 -4.23 -12.65
N LEU A 161 21.73 -3.01 -12.13
CA LEU A 161 22.85 -2.07 -11.96
C LEU A 161 23.87 -2.57 -10.94
N ALA A 162 23.42 -3.12 -9.81
CA ALA A 162 24.29 -3.69 -8.78
C ALA A 162 25.13 -4.84 -9.36
N VAL A 163 24.48 -5.78 -10.06
CA VAL A 163 25.15 -6.90 -10.73
C VAL A 163 26.16 -6.42 -11.77
N LEU A 164 25.78 -5.46 -12.61
CA LEU A 164 26.68 -4.87 -13.61
C LEU A 164 27.93 -4.26 -12.95
N LEU A 165 27.76 -3.40 -11.95
CA LEU A 165 28.87 -2.73 -11.27
C LEU A 165 29.76 -3.72 -10.52
N PHE A 166 29.17 -4.74 -9.92
CA PHE A 166 29.92 -5.82 -9.28
C PHE A 166 30.82 -6.55 -10.29
N PHE A 167 30.28 -6.97 -11.44
CA PHE A 167 31.06 -7.62 -12.49
C PHE A 167 32.10 -6.71 -13.15
N LEU A 168 31.79 -5.43 -13.35
CA LEU A 168 32.77 -4.45 -13.82
C LEU A 168 33.93 -4.30 -12.82
N GLY A 169 33.64 -4.30 -11.51
CA GLY A 169 34.66 -4.31 -10.46
C GLY A 169 35.54 -5.57 -10.51
N LEU A 170 34.95 -6.74 -10.73
CA LEU A 170 35.69 -8.00 -10.91
C LEU A 170 36.57 -7.99 -12.16
N ARG A 171 36.05 -7.54 -13.31
CA ARG A 171 36.82 -7.42 -14.56
C ARG A 171 38.01 -6.48 -14.37
N LYS A 172 37.78 -5.33 -13.74
CA LYS A 172 38.82 -4.33 -13.49
C LYS A 172 39.92 -4.83 -12.56
N ARG A 173 39.54 -5.56 -11.51
CA ARG A 173 40.51 -6.23 -10.62
C ARG A 173 41.38 -7.23 -11.39
N LYS A 174 40.82 -7.94 -12.38
CA LYS A 174 41.58 -8.88 -13.23
C LYS A 174 42.48 -8.20 -14.25
N THR A 175 42.04 -7.09 -14.86
CA THR A 175 42.83 -6.37 -15.89
C THR A 175 43.97 -5.53 -15.30
N ASN A 176 44.09 -5.47 -13.97
CA ASN A 176 45.12 -4.74 -13.23
C ASN A 176 45.27 -3.27 -13.69
N GLU A 177 44.17 -2.63 -14.06
CA GLU A 177 44.11 -1.20 -14.37
C GLU A 177 44.26 -0.38 -13.08
N GLN A 178 45.49 -0.36 -12.55
CA GLN A 178 45.86 0.34 -11.34
C GLN A 178 45.91 1.84 -11.63
N GLN A 179 44.94 2.57 -11.08
CA GLN A 179 44.82 4.01 -11.20
C GLN A 179 44.70 4.59 -9.79
N PRO A 180 45.53 5.58 -9.40
CA PRO A 180 45.51 6.14 -8.06
C PRO A 180 44.14 6.76 -7.73
N MET A 181 43.73 6.64 -6.47
CA MET A 181 42.49 7.25 -6.01
C MET A 181 42.63 8.78 -5.97
N THR A 182 41.71 9.48 -6.63
CA THR A 182 41.61 10.94 -6.55
C THR A 182 40.79 11.33 -5.30
N LYS A 183 41.05 12.53 -4.74
CA LYS A 183 40.27 13.06 -3.59
C LYS A 183 38.76 13.01 -3.83
N LYS A 184 38.32 13.31 -5.06
CA LYS A 184 36.92 13.22 -5.49
C LYS A 184 36.36 11.79 -5.35
N ARG A 185 37.11 10.76 -5.77
CA ARG A 185 36.68 9.35 -5.65
C ARG A 185 36.62 8.88 -4.19
N THR A 186 37.55 9.34 -3.34
CA THR A 186 37.51 9.03 -1.91
C THR A 186 36.25 9.59 -1.24
N ILE A 187 35.89 10.84 -1.54
CA ILE A 187 34.66 11.47 -1.02
C ILE A 187 33.43 10.67 -1.48
N VAL A 188 33.34 10.31 -2.76
CA VAL A 188 32.22 9.51 -3.30
C VAL A 188 32.12 8.15 -2.59
N THR A 189 33.25 7.47 -2.36
CA THR A 189 33.26 6.16 -1.68
C THR A 189 32.74 6.28 -0.24
N ILE A 190 33.17 7.33 0.49
CA ILE A 190 32.72 7.57 1.86
C ILE A 190 31.21 7.86 1.89
N ILE A 191 30.70 8.67 0.97
CA ILE A 191 29.26 8.97 0.87
C ILE A 191 28.45 7.67 0.67
N PHE A 192 28.83 6.82 -0.28
CA PHE A 192 28.12 5.58 -0.54
C PHE A 192 28.27 4.55 0.59
N LEU A 193 29.41 4.52 1.27
CA LEU A 193 29.60 3.69 2.46
C LEU A 193 28.67 4.14 3.59
N ILE A 194 28.60 5.46 3.87
CA ILE A 194 27.67 6.02 4.86
C ILE A 194 26.23 5.71 4.48
N ALA A 195 25.85 5.88 3.21
CA ALA A 195 24.51 5.55 2.73
C ALA A 195 24.18 4.05 2.92
N THR A 196 25.12 3.16 2.61
CA THR A 196 24.97 1.71 2.84
C THR A 196 24.75 1.41 4.32
N ILE A 197 25.57 1.99 5.21
CA ILE A 197 25.45 1.81 6.66
C ILE A 197 24.10 2.34 7.17
N ALA A 198 23.69 3.52 6.74
CA ALA A 198 22.40 4.10 7.11
C ALA A 198 21.22 3.20 6.69
N GLN A 199 21.28 2.63 5.48
CA GLN A 199 20.28 1.67 5.01
C GLN A 199 20.28 0.37 5.84
N CYS A 200 21.46 -0.15 6.19
CA CYS A 200 21.57 -1.29 7.12
C CYS A 200 20.95 -0.97 8.49
N ILE A 201 21.13 0.24 9.03
CA ILE A 201 20.49 0.66 10.27
C ILE A 201 18.96 0.67 10.13
N MET A 202 18.42 1.16 9.00
CA MET A 202 16.98 1.12 8.75
C MET A 202 16.40 -0.30 8.76
N PHE A 203 17.15 -1.30 8.27
CA PHE A 203 16.72 -2.70 8.38
C PHE A 203 16.53 -3.17 9.83
N PHE A 204 17.27 -2.64 10.79
CA PHE A 204 17.11 -3.02 12.20
C PHE A 204 16.14 -2.11 12.97
N ALA A 205 15.93 -0.89 12.49
CA ALA A 205 15.06 0.09 13.14
C ALA A 205 13.57 -0.14 12.85
N PHE A 206 13.24 -0.77 11.73
CA PHE A 206 11.86 -0.96 11.30
C PHE A 206 11.23 -2.23 11.85
N ASP A 207 9.96 -2.13 12.25
CA ASP A 207 9.13 -3.28 12.56
C ASP A 207 8.66 -3.96 11.27
N TRP A 208 9.54 -4.80 10.72
CA TRP A 208 9.25 -5.57 9.52
C TRP A 208 8.07 -6.50 9.68
N SER A 209 7.74 -6.95 10.90
CA SER A 209 6.59 -7.82 11.10
C SER A 209 5.30 -7.08 10.72
N THR A 210 5.13 -5.86 11.23
CA THR A 210 3.98 -5.00 10.88
C THR A 210 4.02 -4.56 9.42
N ILE A 211 5.18 -4.09 8.92
CA ILE A 211 5.30 -3.61 7.54
C ILE A 211 4.97 -4.71 6.55
N LEU A 212 5.52 -5.91 6.72
CA LEU A 212 5.32 -7.02 5.78
C LEU A 212 3.94 -7.64 5.86
N ILE A 213 3.17 -7.37 6.93
CA ILE A 213 1.75 -7.72 7.01
C ILE A 213 0.92 -6.70 6.21
N TRP A 214 1.15 -5.40 6.39
CA TRP A 214 0.28 -4.37 5.84
C TRP A 214 0.67 -3.85 4.45
N GLN A 215 1.94 -3.98 4.06
CA GLN A 215 2.48 -3.42 2.81
C GLN A 215 2.84 -4.51 1.80
N THR A 216 3.00 -4.09 0.53
CA THR A 216 3.57 -4.98 -0.51
C THR A 216 4.99 -5.40 -0.15
N TYR A 217 5.36 -6.64 -0.48
CA TYR A 217 6.72 -7.14 -0.34
C TYR A 217 7.75 -6.33 -1.13
N SER A 218 7.32 -5.59 -2.16
CA SER A 218 8.17 -4.73 -2.97
C SER A 218 8.83 -3.60 -2.17
N VAL A 219 8.28 -3.22 -1.00
CA VAL A 219 8.93 -2.27 -0.07
C VAL A 219 10.26 -2.84 0.43
N LEU A 220 10.25 -4.10 0.87
CA LEU A 220 11.45 -4.75 1.39
C LEU A 220 12.50 -4.95 0.30
N THR A 221 12.08 -5.40 -0.88
CA THR A 221 13.02 -5.68 -1.98
C THR A 221 13.59 -4.40 -2.58
N ALA A 222 12.84 -3.29 -2.59
CA ALA A 222 13.36 -1.99 -2.99
C ALA A 222 14.46 -1.53 -2.03
N LEU A 223 14.30 -1.75 -0.71
CA LEU A 223 15.34 -1.43 0.26
C LEU A 223 16.58 -2.32 0.07
N ILE A 224 16.40 -3.64 -0.07
CA ILE A 224 17.50 -4.59 -0.28
C ILE A 224 18.28 -4.25 -1.55
N SER A 225 17.58 -4.03 -2.67
CA SER A 225 18.22 -3.73 -3.95
C SER A 225 18.95 -2.39 -3.93
N SER A 226 18.43 -1.39 -3.21
CA SER A 226 19.12 -0.12 -2.96
C SER A 226 20.41 -0.32 -2.17
N THR A 227 20.40 -1.12 -1.09
CA THR A 227 21.60 -1.45 -0.32
C THR A 227 22.63 -2.24 -1.13
N LEU A 228 22.18 -3.17 -1.97
CA LEU A 228 23.08 -3.90 -2.88
C LEU A 228 23.73 -2.97 -3.90
N LEU A 229 23.00 -1.99 -4.42
CA LEU A 229 23.54 -1.02 -5.36
C LEU A 229 24.60 -0.13 -4.69
N THR A 230 24.30 0.44 -3.52
CA THR A 230 25.25 1.31 -2.79
C THR A 230 26.52 0.55 -2.39
N ALA A 231 26.40 -0.70 -1.98
CA ALA A 231 27.53 -1.59 -1.73
C ALA A 231 28.33 -1.89 -3.02
N SER A 232 27.65 -2.16 -4.13
CA SER A 232 28.30 -2.47 -5.43
C SER A 232 29.04 -1.26 -6.01
N ILE A 233 28.48 -0.05 -5.86
CA ILE A 233 29.16 1.22 -6.21
C ILE A 233 30.41 1.39 -5.33
N THR A 234 30.28 1.19 -4.02
CA THR A 234 31.41 1.30 -3.08
C THR A 234 32.53 0.33 -3.46
N TRP A 235 32.19 -0.94 -3.75
CA TRP A 235 33.12 -1.95 -4.25
C TRP A 235 33.78 -1.57 -5.58
N PHE A 236 32.99 -1.14 -6.57
CA PHE A 236 33.50 -0.75 -7.89
C PHE A 236 34.47 0.44 -7.81
N VAL A 237 34.17 1.44 -6.99
CA VAL A 237 35.06 2.58 -6.79
C VAL A 237 36.28 2.19 -5.96
N TYR A 238 36.12 1.34 -4.94
CA TYR A 238 37.22 0.88 -4.08
C TYR A 238 38.23 -0.01 -4.81
N THR A 239 37.79 -0.91 -5.71
CA THR A 239 38.67 -1.82 -6.47
C THR A 239 39.71 -1.11 -7.36
N HIS A 240 39.65 0.22 -7.49
CA HIS A 240 40.78 1.05 -7.95
C HIS A 240 42.03 0.98 -7.07
N ARG A 241 41.90 0.53 -5.81
CA ARG A 241 42.97 0.45 -4.82
C ARG A 241 43.39 -1.00 -4.66
N LEU A 242 44.51 -1.38 -5.30
CA LEU A 242 45.40 -2.43 -4.82
C LEU A 242 46.83 -2.13 -5.32
N ASP A 243 47.59 -1.54 -4.39
CA ASP A 243 49.03 -1.32 -4.23
C ASP A 243 49.91 -0.65 -5.29
N ALA A 244 50.07 0.67 -5.09
CA ALA A 244 51.35 1.37 -5.26
C ALA A 244 52.17 1.45 -3.94
N SER A 245 51.72 0.83 -2.84
CA SER A 245 52.35 0.94 -1.51
C SER A 245 53.21 -0.25 -1.07
N VAL A 246 53.40 -1.28 -1.90
CA VAL A 246 54.30 -2.42 -1.60
C VAL A 246 55.67 -2.28 -2.32
N ARG A 247 55.93 -1.15 -2.98
CA ARG A 247 57.24 -0.84 -3.57
C ARG A 247 57.81 0.44 -2.95
N LYS A 248 58.25 0.33 -1.69
CA LYS A 248 59.26 1.22 -1.14
C LYS A 248 60.23 0.39 -0.32
#